data_AF-A0A349CZH5-F1
#
_entry.id   AF-A0A349CZH5-F1
#
_cell.length_a   1.000
_cell.length_b   1.000
_cell.length_c   1.000
_cell.angle_alpha   90.00
_cell.angle_beta   90.00
_cell.angle_gamma   90.00
#
_symmetry.space_group_name_H-M   'P 1'
#
loop_
_entity.id
_entity.type
_entity.pdbx_description
1 polymer ?
#
loop_
_entity_poly.entity_id
_entity_poly.type
_entity_poly.pdbx_seq_one_letter_code
_entity_poly.pdbx_strand_id
1 'polypeptide(L)'
;YPRLLPPRERIAARVARLDASLTGAQRQEAIERIREEEVAKKPRTAVAGFDLTFSPPKSLSVVWGVADAGTQALLAQAHHSALRDTMTMLEERVAATRVGRGGIARMPVAGVIASAFDHYDSR
;
A
#
# COMPACT_ATOMS: atom_id res chain seq x y z
N TYR A 1 -10.14 1.32 11.08
CA TYR A 1 -9.30 0.46 10.22
C TYR A 1 -9.39 -0.99 10.72
N PRO A 2 -9.50 -2.02 9.87
CA PRO A 2 -9.56 -3.41 10.34
C PRO A 2 -8.26 -3.76 11.07
N ARG A 3 -8.38 -4.18 12.34
CA ARG A 3 -7.24 -4.61 13.15
C ARG A 3 -6.81 -6.00 12.68
N LEU A 4 -5.58 -6.11 12.18
CA LEU A 4 -5.00 -7.41 11.88
C LEU A 4 -4.64 -8.09 13.21
N LEU A 5 -5.34 -9.17 13.54
CA LEU A 5 -5.15 -9.89 14.80
C LEU A 5 -3.79 -10.60 14.80
N PRO A 6 -3.04 -10.62 15.92
CA PRO A 6 -1.79 -11.36 16.03
C PRO A 6 -2.04 -12.87 15.87
N PRO A 7 -1.02 -13.66 15.47
CA PRO A 7 -1.16 -15.10 15.23
C PRO A 7 -1.82 -15.86 16.39
N ARG A 8 -1.48 -15.52 17.64
CA ARG A 8 -2.08 -16.13 18.85
C ARG A 8 -3.60 -15.99 18.91
N GLU A 9 -4.12 -14.80 18.59
CA GLU A 9 -5.57 -14.55 18.61
C GLU A 9 -6.27 -15.24 17.44
N ARG A 10 -5.63 -15.32 16.27
CA ARG A 10 -6.16 -16.06 15.11
C ARG A 10 -6.22 -17.57 15.39
N ILE A 11 -5.18 -18.12 16.01
CA ILE A 11 -5.14 -19.52 16.45
C ILE A 11 -6.25 -19.78 17.45
N ALA A 12 -6.37 -18.96 18.50
CA ALA A 12 -7.43 -19.12 19.52
C ALA A 12 -8.84 -19.09 18.89
N ALA A 13 -9.10 -18.15 17.97
CA ALA A 13 -10.38 -18.06 17.28
C ALA A 13 -10.67 -19.27 16.38
N ARG A 14 -9.66 -19.86 15.73
CA ARG A 14 -9.82 -21.09 14.92
C ARG A 14 -10.04 -22.32 15.80
N VAL A 15 -9.31 -22.43 16.91
CA VAL A 15 -9.46 -23.52 17.89
C VAL A 15 -10.84 -23.50 18.55
N ALA A 16 -11.38 -22.31 18.83
CA ALA A 16 -12.72 -22.15 19.40
C ALA A 16 -13.86 -22.60 18.46
N ARG A 17 -13.57 -22.75 17.15
CA ARG A 17 -14.52 -23.22 16.13
C ARG A 17 -14.34 -24.69 15.75
N LEU A 18 -13.43 -25.40 16.42
CA LEU A 18 -13.29 -26.85 16.21
C LEU A 18 -14.58 -27.56 16.62
N ASP A 19 -14.90 -28.61 15.88
CA ASP A 19 -16.05 -29.47 16.18
C ASP A 19 -15.92 -30.04 17.60
N ALA A 20 -17.01 -29.96 18.37
CA ALA A 20 -17.06 -30.43 19.75
C ALA A 20 -16.92 -31.97 19.87
N SER A 21 -17.18 -32.71 18.78
CA SER A 21 -16.99 -34.16 18.71
C SER A 21 -15.53 -34.60 18.66
N LEU A 22 -14.60 -33.70 18.31
CA LEU A 22 -13.17 -34.00 18.31
C LEU A 22 -12.65 -34.05 19.75
N THR A 23 -12.11 -35.21 20.16
CA THR A 23 -11.59 -35.43 21.52
C THR A 23 -10.16 -35.97 21.49
N GLY A 24 -9.47 -35.89 22.64
CA GLY A 24 -8.14 -36.47 22.84
C GLY A 24 -7.13 -36.10 21.74
N ALA A 25 -6.48 -37.14 21.18
CA ALA A 25 -5.44 -37.00 20.18
C ALA A 25 -5.91 -36.28 18.90
N GLN A 26 -7.14 -36.55 18.45
CA GLN A 26 -7.68 -35.94 17.22
C GLN A 26 -7.86 -34.42 17.37
N ARG A 27 -8.28 -33.97 18.56
CA ARG A 27 -8.39 -32.54 18.85
C ARG A 27 -7.01 -31.89 18.92
N GLN A 28 -6.02 -32.56 19.53
CA GLN A 28 -4.67 -32.04 19.64
C GLN A 28 -3.99 -31.90 18.26
N GLU A 29 -4.13 -32.91 17.39
CA GLU A 29 -3.62 -32.86 16.02
C GLU A 29 -4.25 -31.70 15.23
N ALA A 30 -5.57 -31.49 15.38
CA ALA A 30 -6.24 -30.37 14.74
C ALA A 30 -5.73 -29.00 15.22
N ILE A 31 -5.40 -28.87 16.51
CA ILE A 31 -4.82 -27.64 17.07
C ILE A 31 -3.42 -27.39 16.54
N GLU A 32 -2.56 -28.42 16.48
CA GLU A 32 -1.20 -28.27 15.95
C GLU A 32 -1.21 -27.89 14.47
N ARG A 33 -2.05 -28.54 13.66
CA ARG A 33 -2.27 -28.13 12.26
C ARG A 33 -2.70 -26.67 12.14
N ILE A 34 -3.64 -26.21 12.97
CA ILE A 34 -4.04 -24.79 13.00
C ILE A 34 -2.86 -23.87 13.34
N ARG A 35 -2.02 -24.26 14.31
CA ARG A 35 -0.85 -23.48 14.71
C ARG A 35 0.15 -23.38 13.57
N GLU A 36 0.53 -24.51 12.96
CA GLU A 36 1.45 -24.57 11.83
C GLU A 36 0.97 -23.70 10.67
N GLU A 37 -0.30 -23.83 10.29
CA GLU A 37 -0.88 -23.02 9.22
C GLU A 37 -0.90 -21.52 9.53
N GLU A 38 -1.21 -21.11 10.77
CA GLU A 38 -1.26 -19.70 11.15
C GLU A 38 0.12 -19.07 11.33
N VAL A 39 1.12 -19.87 11.72
CA VAL A 39 2.53 -19.45 11.84
C VAL A 39 3.19 -19.37 10.46
N ALA A 40 2.88 -20.29 9.56
CA ALA A 40 3.37 -20.28 8.18
C ALA A 40 2.85 -19.08 7.36
N LYS A 41 1.72 -18.48 7.75
CA LYS A 41 1.20 -17.26 7.12
C LYS A 41 2.11 -16.08 7.41
N LYS A 42 2.70 -15.51 6.35
CA LYS A 42 3.44 -14.23 6.45
C LYS A 42 2.56 -13.16 7.11
N PRO A 43 3.08 -12.43 8.12
CA PRO A 43 2.34 -11.33 8.73
C PRO A 43 1.99 -10.31 7.65
N ARG A 44 0.71 -9.98 7.57
CA ARG A 44 0.22 -8.90 6.71
C ARG A 44 0.42 -7.61 7.51
N THR A 45 1.19 -6.68 6.98
CA THR A 45 1.30 -5.33 7.54
C THR A 45 0.35 -4.43 6.77
N ALA A 46 -0.42 -3.60 7.48
CA ALA A 46 -1.21 -2.58 6.83
C ALA A 46 -0.27 -1.55 6.19
N VAL A 47 -0.47 -1.26 4.90
CA VAL A 47 0.22 -0.17 4.21
C VAL A 47 -0.54 1.12 4.55
N ALA A 48 0.14 2.08 5.18
CA ALA A 48 -0.45 3.37 5.56
C ALA A 48 -0.62 4.31 4.34
N GLY A 49 0.25 4.17 3.35
CA GLY A 49 0.24 4.95 2.12
C GLY A 49 1.47 4.62 1.27
N PHE A 50 1.58 5.28 0.12
CA PHE A 50 2.76 5.26 -0.74
C PHE A 50 3.34 6.67 -0.81
N ASP A 51 4.66 6.76 -0.85
CA ASP A 51 5.38 7.99 -1.15
C ASP A 51 5.90 7.91 -2.59
N LEU A 52 5.57 8.91 -3.40
CA LEU A 52 5.96 9.02 -4.79
C LEU A 52 6.78 10.28 -4.98
N THR A 53 8.09 10.13 -5.15
CA THR A 53 9.01 11.24 -5.38
C THR A 53 9.21 11.46 -6.88
N PHE A 54 8.82 12.64 -7.37
CA PHE A 54 8.97 13.03 -8.77
C PHE A 54 10.16 13.99 -8.92
N SER A 55 11.33 13.45 -9.22
CA SER A 55 12.54 14.28 -9.43
C SER A 55 12.66 14.67 -10.91
N PRO A 56 12.79 15.97 -11.25
CA PRO A 56 13.07 16.37 -12.62
C PRO A 56 14.50 15.95 -13.03
N PRO A 57 14.81 15.94 -14.34
CA PRO A 57 16.18 15.77 -14.80
C PRO A 57 17.10 16.81 -14.17
N LYS A 58 18.34 16.43 -13.82
CA LYS A 58 19.26 17.32 -13.11
C LYS A 58 19.54 18.63 -13.87
N SER A 59 19.57 18.58 -15.21
CA SER A 59 19.73 19.76 -16.05
C SER A 59 18.62 20.79 -15.84
N LEU A 60 17.37 20.35 -15.65
CA LEU A 60 16.24 21.23 -15.36
C LEU A 60 16.41 21.90 -13.99
N SER A 61 16.86 21.15 -12.97
CA SER A 61 17.17 21.74 -11.66
C SER A 61 18.28 22.79 -11.74
N VAL A 62 19.31 22.56 -12.57
CA VAL A 62 20.40 23.54 -12.76
C VAL A 62 19.87 24.82 -13.41
N VAL A 63 19.07 24.69 -14.49
CA VAL A 63 18.46 25.85 -15.15
C VAL A 63 17.56 26.60 -14.17
N TRP A 64 16.70 25.90 -13.43
CA TRP A 64 15.82 26.52 -12.43
C TRP A 64 16.62 27.28 -11.36
N GLY A 65 17.72 26.71 -10.86
CA GLY A 65 18.53 27.31 -9.80
C GLY A 65 19.22 28.62 -10.17
N VAL A 66 19.41 28.91 -11.46
CA VAL A 66 20.07 30.14 -11.94
C VAL A 66 19.13 31.10 -12.68
N ALA A 67 17.88 30.69 -12.91
CA ALA A 67 16.93 31.48 -13.68
C ALA A 67 16.28 32.60 -12.86
N ASP A 68 15.72 33.60 -13.56
CA ASP A 68 14.88 34.61 -12.93
C ASP A 68 13.56 34.02 -12.39
N ALA A 69 12.89 34.76 -11.52
CA ALA A 69 11.66 34.31 -10.86
C ALA A 69 10.54 33.93 -11.85
N GLY A 70 10.43 34.62 -13.00
CA GLY A 70 9.43 34.32 -14.02
C GLY A 70 9.72 32.96 -14.67
N THR A 71 10.97 32.73 -15.09
CA THR A 71 11.39 31.46 -15.67
C THR A 71 11.30 30.31 -14.66
N GLN A 72 11.66 30.53 -13.40
CA GLN A 72 11.48 29.55 -12.32
C GLN A 72 10.02 29.11 -12.17
N ALA A 73 9.08 30.07 -12.20
CA ALA A 73 7.66 29.78 -12.10
C ALA A 73 7.16 28.96 -13.29
N LEU A 74 7.62 29.25 -14.51
CA LEU A 74 7.26 28.48 -15.71
C LEU A 74 7.75 27.03 -15.64
N LEU A 75 9.00 26.83 -15.20
CA LEU A 75 9.57 25.49 -15.03
C LEU A 75 8.87 24.69 -13.93
N ALA A 76 8.51 25.33 -12.80
CA ALA A 76 7.73 24.71 -11.74
C ALA A 76 6.33 24.30 -12.22
N GLN A 77 5.65 25.17 -12.97
CA GLN A 77 4.34 24.86 -13.57
C GLN A 77 4.42 23.69 -14.54
N ALA A 78 5.46 23.63 -15.37
CA ALA A 78 5.67 22.51 -16.28
C ALA A 78 5.88 21.19 -15.51
N HIS A 79 6.68 21.21 -14.45
CA HIS A 79 6.89 20.05 -13.58
C HIS A 79 5.58 19.59 -12.91
N HIS A 80 4.80 20.52 -12.35
CA HIS A 80 3.50 20.21 -11.77
C HIS A 80 2.48 19.69 -12.80
N SER A 81 2.55 20.16 -14.04
CA SER A 81 1.70 19.61 -15.11
C SER A 81 2.05 18.16 -15.41
N ALA A 82 3.33 17.84 -15.56
CA ALA A 82 3.78 16.46 -15.76
C ALA A 82 3.40 15.54 -14.59
N LEU A 83 3.43 16.06 -13.36
CA LEU A 83 2.94 15.34 -12.18
C LEU A 83 1.45 15.04 -12.29
N ARG A 84 0.61 16.02 -12.66
CA ARG A 84 -0.85 15.81 -12.84
C ARG A 84 -1.16 14.78 -13.93
N ASP A 85 -0.45 14.81 -15.04
CA ASP A 85 -0.61 13.83 -16.12
C ASP A 85 -0.24 12.42 -15.63
N THR A 86 0.82 12.32 -14.84
CA THR A 86 1.24 11.06 -14.24
C THR A 86 0.22 10.54 -13.23
N MET A 87 -0.37 11.41 -12.42
CA MET A 87 -1.43 11.03 -11.48
C MET A 87 -2.69 10.57 -12.19
N THR A 88 -3.06 11.22 -13.30
CA THR A 88 -4.19 10.78 -14.15
C THR A 88 -3.94 9.36 -14.68
N MET A 89 -2.75 9.10 -15.22
CA MET A 89 -2.37 7.76 -15.68
C MET A 89 -2.38 6.73 -14.53
N LEU A 90 -1.90 7.12 -13.35
CA LEU A 90 -1.90 6.27 -12.16
C LEU A 90 -3.33 5.90 -11.77
N GLU A 91 -4.26 6.86 -11.72
CA GLU A 91 -5.66 6.62 -11.41
C GLU A 91 -6.34 5.68 -12.42
N GLU A 92 -6.09 5.88 -13.71
CA GLU A 92 -6.72 5.11 -14.78
C GLU A 92 -6.17 3.68 -14.90
N ARG A 93 -4.86 3.49 -14.69
CA ARG A 93 -4.17 2.25 -15.08
C ARG A 93 -3.60 1.45 -13.92
N VAL A 94 -3.27 2.11 -12.81
CA VAL A 94 -2.51 1.51 -11.71
C VAL A 94 -3.34 1.39 -10.44
N ALA A 95 -4.10 2.42 -10.08
CA ALA A 95 -4.91 2.45 -8.89
C ALA A 95 -6.05 1.43 -8.98
N ALA A 96 -6.10 0.51 -8.03
CA ALA A 96 -7.11 -0.53 -7.99
C ALA A 96 -7.22 -1.12 -6.59
N THR A 97 -8.41 -1.62 -6.26
CA THR A 97 -8.65 -2.32 -5.00
C THR A 97 -8.88 -3.80 -5.23
N ARG A 98 -8.60 -4.61 -4.20
CA ARG A 98 -8.93 -6.03 -4.21
C ARG A 98 -10.25 -6.26 -3.50
N VAL A 99 -11.13 -7.04 -4.10
CA VAL A 99 -12.45 -7.38 -3.56
C VAL A 99 -12.61 -8.90 -3.40
N GLY A 100 -13.60 -9.30 -2.59
CA GLY A 100 -13.88 -10.69 -2.30
C GLY A 100 -12.90 -11.34 -1.32
N ARG A 101 -13.20 -12.57 -0.91
CA ARG A 101 -12.43 -13.29 0.11
C ARG A 101 -11.01 -13.53 -0.38
N GLY A 102 -10.01 -13.04 0.37
CA GLY A 102 -8.60 -13.17 -0.02
C GLY A 102 -8.17 -12.24 -1.16
N GLY A 103 -9.04 -11.34 -1.63
CA GLY A 103 -8.74 -10.43 -2.75
C GLY A 103 -8.68 -11.15 -4.10
N ILE A 104 -9.65 -12.04 -4.34
CA ILE A 104 -9.77 -12.88 -5.55
C ILE A 104 -9.97 -12.09 -6.84
N ALA A 105 -10.46 -10.85 -6.74
CA ALA A 105 -10.63 -9.97 -7.90
C ALA A 105 -10.00 -8.61 -7.64
N ARG A 106 -9.61 -7.94 -8.73
CA ARG A 106 -9.11 -6.56 -8.75
C ARG A 106 -10.13 -5.70 -9.48
N MET A 107 -10.47 -4.56 -8.90
CA MET A 107 -11.44 -3.62 -9.45
C MET A 107 -10.85 -2.20 -9.53
N PRO A 108 -11.27 -1.39 -10.51
CA PRO A 108 -10.89 0.01 -10.58
C PRO A 108 -11.39 0.77 -9.35
N VAL A 109 -10.72 1.87 -9.02
CA VAL A 109 -11.14 2.82 -7.98
C VAL A 109 -11.69 4.09 -8.64
N ALA A 110 -12.45 4.89 -7.88
CA ALA A 110 -12.93 6.19 -8.36
C ALA A 110 -11.81 7.23 -8.51
N GLY A 111 -10.70 7.05 -7.79
CA GLY A 111 -9.54 7.94 -7.78
C GLY A 111 -8.65 7.68 -6.57
N VAL A 112 -7.63 8.51 -6.37
CA VAL A 112 -6.76 8.50 -5.20
C VAL A 112 -6.83 9.81 -4.44
N ILE A 113 -6.49 9.77 -3.15
CA ILE A 113 -6.27 10.97 -2.34
C ILE A 113 -4.77 11.08 -2.10
N ALA A 114 -4.20 12.23 -2.44
CA ALA A 114 -2.77 12.49 -2.27
C ALA A 114 -2.53 13.92 -1.78
N SER A 115 -1.42 14.11 -1.06
CA SER A 115 -0.87 15.42 -0.73
C SER A 115 0.48 15.55 -1.42
N ALA A 116 0.75 16.70 -2.03
CA ALA A 116 2.01 16.98 -2.73
C ALA A 116 2.82 18.02 -1.96
N PHE A 117 4.14 17.83 -1.91
CA PHE A 117 5.08 18.71 -1.22
C PHE A 117 6.30 18.96 -2.12
N ASP A 118 6.51 20.22 -2.49
CA ASP A 118 7.69 20.61 -3.26
C ASP A 118 8.93 20.65 -2.36
N HIS A 119 10.02 20.08 -2.87
CA HIS A 119 11.35 20.10 -2.23
C HIS A 119 12.36 20.63 -3.25
N TYR A 120 13.17 21.60 -2.85
CA TYR A 120 14.13 22.29 -3.73
C TYR A 120 15.56 21.77 -3.57
N ASP A 121 15.80 20.97 -2.53
CA ASP A 121 17.13 20.55 -2.10
C ASP A 121 17.21 19.03 -2.15
N SER A 122 18.36 18.48 -2.59
CA SER A 122 18.67 17.07 -2.41
C SER A 122 19.36 16.84 -1.07
N ARG A 123 19.26 15.63 -0.53
CA ARG A 123 20.06 15.19 0.62
C ARG A 123 21.55 15.13 0.31
#